data_AF-A0AAD9KAR7-F1
#
_entry.id   AF-A0AAD9KAR7-F1
#
_cell.length_a   1.000
_cell.length_b   1.000
_cell.length_c   1.000
_cell.angle_alpha   90.00
_cell.angle_beta   90.00
_cell.angle_gamma   90.00
#
_symmetry.space_group_name_H-M   'P 1'
#
loop_
_entity.id
_entity.type
_entity.pdbx_description
1 polymer ?
#
loop_
_entity_poly.entity_id
_entity_poly.type
_entity_poly.pdbx_seq_one_letter_code
_entity_poly.pdbx_strand_id
1 'polypeptide(L)'
;MALKVMLLDRAFVNTLSLRPSQYVTSLVVSSCRINFPKQYSTEIREDEDTDSESTAEEELFRNISRLPKNLHRRLGHVMKPPEEGINREDDRWKFYSRARFNKYQRKLFAKYGYDSGVNPGIMWPSKEELSGIIEEERETEPTLQELWSQMKENREDREKRIMEKEKKIKENLAKMPALLEVYKKRLQEQGQEKLAIQAKQKQLLEDARDYFGYKLFKNDPRLKELKQKKMEEERMARRQRSRAEKEKLHLERAQAKAADIRAKMEAKEAATKSEADDDDEEEKGKD
;
A
#
# COMPACT_ATOMS: atom_id res chain seq x y z
N MET A 1 -12.95 17.11 4.94
CA MET A 1 -11.64 17.39 5.57
C MET A 1 -10.59 16.63 4.79
N ALA A 2 -9.87 17.35 3.95
CA ALA A 2 -8.96 16.81 2.95
C ALA A 2 -7.50 17.02 3.40
N LEU A 3 -6.66 16.05 3.02
CA LEU A 3 -5.23 16.20 2.72
C LEU A 3 -4.26 16.50 3.87
N LYS A 4 -3.44 15.50 4.23
CA LYS A 4 -1.98 15.58 4.11
C LYS A 4 -1.30 14.21 4.30
N VAL A 5 -1.25 13.46 3.20
CA VAL A 5 -0.09 12.64 2.88
C VAL A 5 0.91 13.55 2.18
N MET A 6 2.20 13.25 2.30
CA MET A 6 3.38 13.79 1.60
C MET A 6 4.32 14.62 2.47
N LEU A 7 5.45 14.00 2.83
CA LEU A 7 6.76 14.58 2.55
C LEU A 7 7.76 13.45 2.32
N LEU A 8 8.15 13.33 1.06
CA LEU A 8 9.22 12.49 0.54
C LEU A 8 10.59 13.05 0.93
N ASP A 9 11.51 12.11 1.13
CA ASP A 9 12.88 12.06 0.60
C ASP A 9 13.50 13.36 0.06
N ARG A 10 14.55 13.83 0.74
CA ARG A 10 15.66 14.57 0.12
C ARG A 10 16.89 14.67 1.03
N ALA A 11 17.89 13.83 0.76
CA ALA A 11 19.35 14.08 0.88
C ALA A 11 20.07 12.73 0.66
N PHE A 12 20.51 12.40 -0.55
CA PHE A 12 21.71 12.88 -1.25
C PHE A 12 23.03 12.39 -0.63
N VAL A 13 23.49 11.26 -1.19
CA VAL A 13 24.85 10.96 -1.67
C VAL A 13 26.05 11.39 -0.82
N ASN A 14 26.77 10.40 -0.29
CA ASN A 14 28.24 10.38 -0.20
C ASN A 14 28.69 8.91 -0.29
N THR A 15 29.01 8.40 -1.47
CA THR A 15 30.40 8.19 -1.97
C THR A 15 31.34 7.56 -0.94
N LEU A 16 31.48 6.23 -0.98
CA LEU A 16 32.75 5.56 -0.71
C LEU A 16 32.79 4.23 -1.46
N SER A 17 33.43 4.28 -2.62
CA SER A 17 33.96 3.11 -3.31
C SER A 17 35.10 2.53 -2.48
N LEU A 18 35.00 1.29 -2.01
CA LEU A 18 36.17 0.50 -1.65
C LEU A 18 36.21 -0.78 -2.46
N ARG A 19 37.33 -0.93 -3.16
CA ARG A 19 37.70 -2.02 -4.05
C ARG A 19 37.83 -3.34 -3.27
N PRO A 20 37.54 -4.49 -3.90
CA PRO A 20 37.90 -5.79 -3.35
C PRO A 20 39.42 -5.97 -3.39
N SER A 21 40.04 -5.99 -2.21
CA SER A 21 41.45 -6.33 -2.04
C SER A 21 41.64 -7.82 -2.22
N GLN A 22 42.36 -8.19 -3.27
CA GLN A 22 42.89 -9.53 -3.49
C GLN A 22 43.90 -9.85 -2.38
N TYR A 23 43.56 -10.79 -1.51
CA TYR A 23 44.55 -11.58 -0.77
C TYR A 23 44.07 -13.02 -0.74
N VAL A 24 44.54 -13.77 -1.75
CA VAL A 24 44.69 -15.21 -1.68
C VAL A 24 45.76 -15.46 -0.63
N THR A 25 45.38 -16.04 0.51
CA THR A 25 46.34 -16.66 1.41
C THR A 25 45.87 -18.06 1.78
N SER A 26 46.77 -18.99 1.48
CA SER A 26 46.75 -20.42 1.71
C SER A 26 46.09 -20.86 3.02
N LEU A 27 45.14 -21.79 2.90
CA LEU A 27 44.79 -22.74 3.94
C LEU A 27 46.01 -23.62 4.26
N VAL A 28 46.81 -23.20 5.23
CA VAL A 28 47.68 -24.11 5.96
C VAL A 28 46.78 -24.79 6.99
N VAL A 29 46.47 -26.05 6.75
CA VAL A 29 45.86 -26.95 7.74
C VAL A 29 46.89 -27.12 8.85
N SER A 30 46.89 -26.21 9.82
CA SER A 30 47.62 -26.38 11.06
C SER A 30 46.85 -27.42 11.85
N SER A 31 47.33 -28.66 11.81
CA SER A 31 46.87 -29.74 12.67
C SER A 31 47.06 -29.31 14.13
N CYS A 32 46.01 -28.77 14.74
CA CYS A 32 45.93 -28.64 16.19
C CYS A 32 45.93 -30.05 16.77
N ARG A 33 47.14 -30.54 17.05
CA ARG A 33 47.37 -31.71 17.87
C ARG A 33 46.78 -31.38 19.23
N ILE A 34 45.65 -32.00 19.56
CA ILE A 34 45.04 -31.89 20.89
C ILE A 34 46.06 -32.46 21.87
N ASN A 35 46.82 -31.58 22.53
CA ASN A 35 47.63 -31.95 23.67
C ASN A 35 46.66 -32.24 24.82
N PHE A 36 46.37 -33.52 25.03
CA PHE A 36 45.77 -33.99 26.27
C PHE A 36 46.67 -33.50 27.42
N PRO A 37 46.14 -32.75 28.41
CA PRO A 37 46.92 -32.37 29.57
C PRO A 37 47.42 -33.64 30.26
N LYS A 38 48.73 -33.68 30.54
CA LYS A 38 49.37 -34.74 31.30
C LYS A 38 48.56 -34.99 32.57
N GLN A 39 48.28 -36.26 32.83
CA GLN A 39 47.74 -36.72 34.10
C GLN A 39 48.59 -36.08 35.21
N TYR A 40 48.00 -35.18 35.99
CA TYR A 40 48.62 -34.68 37.19
C TYR A 40 48.66 -35.85 38.17
N SER A 41 49.85 -36.42 38.34
CA SER A 41 50.17 -37.26 39.48
C SER A 41 49.98 -36.42 40.74
N THR A 42 49.05 -36.82 41.59
CA THR A 42 48.89 -36.28 42.94
C THR A 42 50.03 -36.80 43.81
N GLU A 43 51.22 -36.26 43.61
CA GLU A 43 52.27 -36.32 44.62
C GLU A 43 52.05 -35.11 45.53
N ILE A 44 51.42 -35.36 46.68
CA ILE A 44 51.29 -34.38 47.76
C ILE A 44 52.69 -34.18 48.30
N ARG A 45 53.34 -33.08 47.89
CA ARG A 45 54.56 -32.61 48.50
C ARG A 45 54.16 -31.90 49.78
N GLU A 46 54.46 -32.52 50.91
CA GLU A 46 54.36 -31.91 52.23
C GLU A 46 55.49 -30.88 52.35
N ASP A 47 55.25 -29.69 51.81
CA ASP A 47 56.04 -28.50 52.16
C ASP A 47 55.42 -27.95 53.46
N GLU A 48 55.87 -28.47 54.61
CA GLU A 48 55.59 -27.87 55.91
C GLU A 48 56.28 -26.49 55.96
N ASP A 49 55.53 -25.48 56.43
CA ASP A 49 55.95 -24.10 56.75
C ASP A 49 55.99 -23.07 55.60
N THR A 50 54.84 -22.75 54.97
CA THR A 50 54.57 -21.39 54.38
C THR A 50 53.09 -21.06 54.10
N ASP A 51 52.11 -21.73 54.72
CA ASP A 51 50.69 -21.58 54.34
C ASP A 51 49.95 -20.38 54.96
N SER A 52 50.53 -19.70 55.96
CA SER A 52 49.82 -18.66 56.71
C SER A 52 49.86 -17.27 56.06
N GLU A 53 50.88 -16.96 55.26
CA GLU A 53 51.02 -15.67 54.56
C GLU A 53 50.36 -15.68 53.18
N SER A 54 50.43 -16.80 52.46
CA SER A 54 49.78 -16.99 51.15
C SER A 54 48.26 -16.92 51.24
N THR A 55 47.68 -17.53 52.28
CA THR A 55 46.23 -17.48 52.56
C THR A 55 45.76 -16.06 52.87
N ALA A 56 46.56 -15.25 53.58
CA ALA A 56 46.21 -13.87 53.93
C ALA A 56 46.27 -12.90 52.72
N GLU A 57 47.19 -13.12 51.78
CA GLU A 57 47.25 -12.38 50.52
C GLU A 57 46.11 -12.78 49.57
N GLU A 58 45.82 -14.08 49.46
CA GLU A 58 44.67 -14.58 48.70
C GLU A 58 43.34 -14.05 49.23
N GLU A 59 43.16 -13.98 50.55
CA GLU A 59 41.97 -13.38 51.17
C GLU A 59 41.78 -11.91 50.79
N LEU A 60 42.87 -11.16 50.60
CA LEU A 60 42.82 -9.78 50.12
C LEU A 60 42.36 -9.70 48.66
N PHE A 61 42.81 -10.61 47.79
CA PHE A 61 42.36 -10.69 46.40
C PHE A 61 40.91 -11.17 46.26
N ARG A 62 40.46 -12.09 47.12
CA ARG A 62 39.07 -12.58 47.19
C ARG A 62 38.11 -11.51 47.74
N ASN A 63 38.61 -10.54 48.51
CA ASN A 63 37.81 -9.47 49.09
C ASN A 63 37.53 -8.33 48.09
N ILE A 64 36.48 -8.49 47.30
CA ILE A 64 36.02 -7.49 46.32
C ILE A 64 35.55 -6.18 46.99
N SER A 65 35.12 -6.23 48.26
CA SER A 65 34.52 -5.08 48.96
C SER A 65 35.52 -3.96 49.27
N ARG A 66 36.85 -4.23 49.21
CA ARG A 66 37.94 -3.29 49.54
C ARG A 66 37.81 -2.64 50.93
N LEU A 67 36.98 -3.21 51.80
CA LEU A 67 36.75 -2.72 53.16
C LEU A 67 37.97 -3.00 54.04
N PRO A 68 38.23 -2.15 55.06
CA PRO A 68 39.27 -2.45 56.03
C PRO A 68 38.93 -3.73 56.80
N LYS A 69 39.95 -4.53 57.15
CA LYS A 69 39.82 -5.88 57.73
C LYS A 69 38.88 -5.94 58.95
N ASN A 70 38.83 -4.89 59.76
CA ASN A 70 37.93 -4.77 60.91
C ASN A 70 36.46 -4.69 60.50
N LEU A 71 36.12 -3.92 59.47
CA LEU A 71 34.75 -3.78 58.97
C LEU A 71 34.31 -5.01 58.19
N HIS A 72 35.23 -5.60 57.41
CA HIS A 72 34.98 -6.87 56.74
C HIS A 72 34.66 -8.00 57.73
N ARG A 73 35.41 -8.12 58.84
CA ARG A 73 35.12 -9.08 59.92
C ARG A 73 33.75 -8.85 60.57
N ARG A 74 33.33 -7.59 60.75
CA ARG A 74 31.99 -7.27 61.29
C ARG A 74 30.86 -7.72 60.36
N LEU A 75 31.10 -7.81 59.06
CA LEU A 75 30.15 -8.32 58.06
C LEU A 75 30.09 -9.85 58.00
N GLY A 76 30.79 -10.58 58.86
CA GLY A 76 30.76 -12.05 58.89
C GLY A 76 29.36 -12.63 59.10
N HIS A 77 28.44 -11.91 59.74
CA HIS A 77 27.04 -12.30 59.89
C HIS A 77 26.27 -12.27 58.55
N VAL A 78 26.67 -11.42 57.60
CA VAL A 78 26.00 -11.29 56.29
C VAL A 78 26.29 -12.50 55.40
N MET A 79 27.45 -13.13 55.58
CA MET A 79 27.92 -14.31 54.85
C MET A 79 27.47 -15.63 55.48
N LYS A 80 26.84 -15.58 56.65
CA LYS A 80 26.19 -16.75 57.24
C LYS A 80 24.71 -16.78 56.83
N PRO A 81 24.19 -17.95 56.44
CA PRO A 81 22.77 -18.10 56.19
C PRO A 81 21.98 -17.88 57.48
N PRO A 82 20.76 -17.33 57.39
CA PRO A 82 19.87 -17.23 58.54
C PRO A 82 19.52 -18.62 59.06
N GLU A 83 19.54 -18.79 60.38
CA GLU A 83 19.19 -20.05 61.07
C GLU A 83 17.70 -20.38 60.88
N GLU A 84 16.85 -19.36 60.75
CA GLU A 84 15.40 -19.48 60.52
C GLU A 84 15.03 -19.45 59.03
N GLY A 85 14.06 -20.27 58.62
CA GLY A 85 13.45 -20.19 57.29
C GLY A 85 13.98 -21.18 56.26
N ILE A 86 14.79 -22.16 56.66
CA ILE A 86 15.22 -23.28 55.80
C ILE A 86 14.10 -24.30 55.67
N ASN A 87 13.30 -24.47 56.73
CA ASN A 87 12.20 -25.44 56.80
C ASN A 87 10.88 -24.81 56.36
N ARG A 88 10.07 -25.63 55.68
CA ARG A 88 8.75 -25.20 55.20
C ARG A 88 7.74 -25.01 56.34
N GLU A 89 7.94 -25.75 57.43
CA GLU A 89 7.04 -25.80 58.58
C GLU A 89 7.20 -24.59 59.50
N ASP A 90 8.22 -23.75 59.26
CA ASP A 90 8.39 -22.48 59.97
C ASP A 90 7.16 -21.59 59.76
N ASP A 91 6.66 -20.97 60.84
CA ASP A 91 5.44 -20.14 60.82
C ASP A 91 5.48 -19.04 59.75
N ARG A 92 6.68 -18.60 59.38
CA ARG A 92 6.94 -17.62 58.31
C ARG A 92 6.51 -18.12 56.93
N TRP A 93 6.65 -19.41 56.62
CA TRP A 93 6.45 -19.97 55.27
C TRP A 93 5.22 -20.87 55.12
N LYS A 94 4.62 -21.26 56.24
CA LYS A 94 3.43 -22.13 56.31
C LYS A 94 2.27 -21.69 55.41
N PHE A 95 2.04 -20.38 55.28
CA PHE A 95 0.94 -19.81 54.48
C PHE A 95 1.34 -19.43 53.05
N TYR A 96 2.60 -19.59 52.68
CA TYR A 96 3.08 -19.23 51.34
C TYR A 96 2.93 -20.41 50.38
N SER A 97 2.69 -20.09 49.10
CA SER A 97 2.66 -21.10 48.05
C SER A 97 4.04 -21.76 47.91
N ARG A 98 4.03 -23.04 47.52
CA ARG A 98 5.25 -23.84 47.37
C ARG A 98 6.24 -23.20 46.38
N ALA A 99 5.75 -22.61 45.30
CA ALA A 99 6.56 -21.87 44.34
C ALA A 99 7.30 -20.67 44.97
N ARG A 100 6.64 -19.90 45.86
CA ARG A 100 7.29 -18.77 46.54
C ARG A 100 8.37 -19.24 47.52
N PHE A 101 8.12 -20.34 48.22
CA PHE A 101 9.10 -20.95 49.11
C PHE A 101 10.32 -21.49 48.34
N ASN A 102 10.10 -22.25 47.26
CA ASN A 102 11.18 -22.74 46.40
C ASN A 102 12.01 -21.58 45.84
N LYS A 103 11.38 -20.48 45.43
CA LYS A 103 12.08 -19.27 44.97
C LYS A 103 12.96 -18.65 46.06
N TYR A 104 12.51 -18.65 47.31
CA TYR A 104 13.31 -18.17 48.44
C TYR A 104 14.51 -19.09 48.69
N GLN A 105 14.30 -20.41 48.75
CA GLN A 105 15.37 -21.39 48.90
C GLN A 105 16.38 -21.31 47.76
N ARG A 106 15.92 -21.08 46.52
CA ARG A 106 16.80 -20.85 45.37
C ARG A 106 17.71 -19.64 45.55
N LYS A 107 17.14 -18.52 46.02
CA LYS A 107 17.91 -17.30 46.34
C LYS A 107 18.91 -17.52 47.48
N LEU A 108 18.51 -18.29 48.49
CA LEU A 108 19.36 -18.57 49.65
C LEU A 108 20.60 -19.36 49.23
N PHE A 109 20.40 -20.46 48.50
CA PHE A 109 21.50 -21.27 47.97
C PHE A 109 22.37 -20.48 46.97
N ALA A 110 21.79 -19.62 46.14
CA ALA A 110 22.58 -18.76 45.26
C ALA A 110 23.50 -17.77 46.01
N LYS A 111 23.12 -17.36 47.22
CA LYS A 111 23.89 -16.41 48.04
C LYS A 111 24.91 -17.09 48.96
N TYR A 112 24.56 -18.23 49.53
CA TYR A 112 25.34 -18.90 50.58
C TYR A 112 25.89 -20.26 50.16
N GLY A 113 25.54 -20.77 48.97
CA GLY A 113 25.98 -22.09 48.50
C GLY A 113 25.53 -23.23 49.41
N TYR A 114 26.42 -24.21 49.60
CA TYR A 114 26.16 -25.38 50.44
C TYR A 114 25.98 -25.04 51.92
N ASP A 115 26.56 -23.94 52.40
CA ASP A 115 26.43 -23.51 53.80
C ASP A 115 24.96 -23.23 54.16
N SER A 116 24.11 -22.92 53.17
CA SER A 116 22.68 -22.71 53.35
C SER A 116 21.89 -23.93 53.82
N GLY A 117 22.45 -25.14 53.71
CA GLY A 117 21.74 -26.39 54.01
C GLY A 117 20.60 -26.72 53.06
N VAL A 118 20.42 -25.97 51.97
CA VAL A 118 19.38 -26.21 50.96
C VAL A 118 19.86 -27.29 49.97
N ASN A 119 18.99 -28.24 49.65
CA ASN A 119 19.29 -29.25 48.63
C ASN A 119 19.44 -28.60 47.24
N PRO A 120 20.57 -28.75 46.54
CA PRO A 120 20.82 -28.14 45.22
C PRO A 120 19.82 -28.61 44.14
N GLY A 121 19.19 -29.77 44.29
CA GLY A 121 18.18 -30.27 43.36
C GLY A 121 16.99 -29.33 43.17
N ILE A 122 16.73 -28.44 44.13
CA ILE A 122 15.65 -27.46 44.03
C ILE A 122 15.87 -26.42 42.93
N MET A 123 17.10 -26.25 42.44
CA MET A 123 17.42 -25.31 41.34
C MET A 123 16.72 -25.70 40.04
N TRP A 124 16.54 -26.99 39.85
CA TRP A 124 15.88 -27.53 38.67
C TRP A 124 14.36 -27.49 38.85
N PRO A 125 13.60 -27.29 37.76
CA PRO A 125 12.15 -27.38 37.81
C PRO A 125 11.69 -28.79 38.22
N SER A 126 10.57 -28.86 38.92
CA SER A 126 9.89 -30.14 39.14
C SER A 126 9.39 -30.71 37.80
N LYS A 127 9.10 -32.01 37.75
CA LYS A 127 8.54 -32.66 36.55
C LYS A 127 7.26 -31.97 36.04
N GLU A 128 6.40 -31.54 36.96
CA GLU A 128 5.16 -30.82 36.66
C GLU A 128 5.42 -29.39 36.13
N GLU A 129 6.41 -28.69 36.70
CA GLU A 129 6.82 -27.37 36.23
C GLU A 129 7.46 -27.47 34.83
N LEU A 130 8.27 -28.51 34.61
CA LEU A 130 8.92 -28.76 33.33
C LEU A 130 7.91 -29.09 32.22
N SER A 131 6.89 -29.91 32.50
CA SER A 131 5.82 -30.14 31.51
C SER A 131 5.07 -28.85 31.17
N GLY A 132 4.79 -28.00 32.16
CA GLY A 132 4.18 -26.70 31.93
C GLY A 132 5.03 -25.80 31.03
N ILE A 133 6.34 -25.71 31.30
CA ILE A 133 7.27 -24.95 30.46
C ILE A 133 7.31 -25.48 29.02
N ILE A 134 7.36 -26.80 28.83
CA ILE A 134 7.36 -27.42 27.49
C ILE A 134 6.06 -27.14 26.73
N GLU A 135 4.92 -27.16 27.42
CA GLU A 135 3.62 -26.83 26.82
C GLU A 135 3.54 -25.35 26.43
N GLU A 136 3.99 -24.45 27.31
CA GLU A 136 4.07 -23.01 27.04
C GLU A 136 5.00 -22.71 25.84
N GLU A 137 6.19 -23.29 25.82
CA GLU A 137 7.14 -23.16 24.70
C GLU A 137 6.52 -23.67 23.41
N ARG A 138 5.85 -24.83 23.42
CA ARG A 138 5.22 -25.39 22.22
C ARG A 138 4.07 -24.53 21.69
N GLU A 139 3.31 -23.86 22.56
CA GLU A 139 2.20 -23.00 22.15
C GLU A 139 2.68 -21.63 21.65
N THR A 140 3.70 -21.07 22.29
CA THR A 140 4.17 -19.70 22.03
C THR A 140 5.30 -19.63 21.00
N GLU A 141 6.20 -20.63 20.99
CA GLU A 141 7.39 -20.66 20.16
C GLU A 141 7.26 -21.75 19.08
N PRO A 142 6.97 -21.37 17.82
CA PRO A 142 6.89 -22.32 16.73
C PRO A 142 8.26 -22.91 16.42
N THR A 143 8.26 -24.08 15.79
CA THR A 143 9.50 -24.70 15.33
C THR A 143 10.14 -23.90 14.19
N LEU A 144 11.46 -24.02 14.03
CA LEU A 144 12.18 -23.35 12.94
C LEU A 144 11.64 -23.72 11.55
N GLN A 145 11.18 -24.96 11.38
CA GLN A 145 10.61 -25.45 10.13
C GLN A 145 9.28 -24.78 9.80
N GLU A 146 8.39 -24.63 10.80
CA GLU A 146 7.12 -23.91 10.66
C GLU A 146 7.35 -22.43 10.36
N LEU A 147 8.37 -21.82 10.98
CA LEU A 147 8.72 -20.44 10.68
C LEU A 147 9.16 -20.27 9.22
N TRP A 148 9.96 -21.19 8.69
CA TRP A 148 10.37 -21.17 7.28
C TRP A 148 9.20 -21.36 6.32
N SER A 149 8.27 -22.26 6.62
CA SER A 149 7.07 -22.43 5.78
C SER A 149 6.19 -21.18 5.81
N GLN A 150 5.95 -20.60 6.99
CA GLN A 150 5.20 -19.35 7.12
C GLN A 150 5.88 -18.19 6.38
N MET A 151 7.21 -18.06 6.47
CA MET A 151 7.95 -17.03 5.72
C MET A 151 7.82 -17.22 4.21
N LYS A 152 7.86 -18.46 3.74
CA LYS A 152 7.69 -18.78 2.32
C LYS A 152 6.29 -18.42 1.82
N GLU A 153 5.25 -18.84 2.55
CA GLU A 153 3.85 -18.52 2.22
C GLU A 153 3.60 -17.01 2.20
N ASN A 154 4.08 -16.29 3.22
CA ASN A 154 3.97 -14.84 3.30
C ASN A 154 4.67 -14.14 2.12
N ARG A 155 5.80 -14.69 1.67
CA ARG A 155 6.53 -14.17 0.50
C ARG A 155 5.74 -14.37 -0.78
N GLU A 156 5.24 -15.58 -1.01
CA GLU A 156 4.43 -15.91 -2.19
C GLU A 156 3.15 -15.07 -2.25
N ASP A 157 2.48 -14.87 -1.12
CA ASP A 157 1.27 -14.03 -1.06
C ASP A 157 1.57 -12.56 -1.30
N ARG A 158 2.70 -12.05 -0.80
CA ARG A 158 3.16 -10.69 -1.09
C ARG A 158 3.46 -10.53 -2.57
N GLU A 159 4.13 -11.49 -3.18
CA GLU A 159 4.45 -11.49 -4.62
C GLU A 159 3.18 -11.53 -5.46
N LYS A 160 2.21 -12.40 -5.13
CA LYS A 160 0.89 -12.44 -5.80
C LYS A 160 0.17 -11.10 -5.72
N ARG A 161 0.13 -10.46 -4.53
CA ARG A 161 -0.49 -9.14 -4.34
C ARG A 161 0.18 -8.05 -5.16
N ILE A 162 1.51 -8.07 -5.27
CA ILE A 162 2.26 -7.12 -6.11
C ILE A 162 1.90 -7.35 -7.58
N MET A 163 1.93 -8.59 -8.04
CA MET A 163 1.60 -8.95 -9.42
C MET A 163 0.17 -8.54 -9.82
N GLU A 164 -0.81 -8.75 -8.94
CA GLU A 164 -2.19 -8.30 -9.17
C GLU A 164 -2.31 -6.78 -9.25
N LYS A 165 -1.61 -6.05 -8.38
CA LYS A 165 -1.57 -4.58 -8.43
C LYS A 165 -0.95 -4.10 -9.73
N GLU A 166 0.16 -4.68 -10.15
CA GLU A 166 0.82 -4.33 -11.41
C GLU A 166 -0.07 -4.61 -12.62
N LYS A 167 -0.78 -5.74 -12.64
CA LYS A 167 -1.76 -6.06 -13.71
C LYS A 167 -2.85 -4.99 -13.79
N LYS A 168 -3.45 -4.63 -12.66
CA LYS A 168 -4.49 -3.57 -12.61
C LYS A 168 -3.95 -2.21 -13.06
N ILE A 169 -2.73 -1.86 -12.65
CA ILE A 169 -2.08 -0.61 -13.08
C ILE A 169 -1.87 -0.63 -14.60
N LYS A 170 -1.36 -1.73 -15.16
CA LYS A 170 -1.15 -1.87 -16.62
C LYS A 170 -2.46 -1.74 -17.40
N GLU A 171 -3.52 -2.41 -16.96
CA GLU A 171 -4.85 -2.30 -17.58
C GLU A 171 -5.39 -0.88 -17.56
N ASN A 172 -5.24 -0.17 -16.43
CA ASN A 172 -5.68 1.22 -16.31
C ASN A 172 -4.84 2.15 -17.18
N LEU A 173 -3.51 1.98 -17.20
CA LEU A 173 -2.61 2.74 -18.06
C LEU A 173 -2.94 2.56 -19.55
N ALA A 174 -3.32 1.35 -19.96
CA ALA A 174 -3.77 1.09 -21.33
C ALA A 174 -5.06 1.85 -21.70
N LYS A 175 -5.95 2.11 -20.73
CA LYS A 175 -7.20 2.88 -20.92
C LYS A 175 -7.00 4.39 -20.84
N MET A 176 -5.92 4.87 -20.22
CA MET A 176 -5.62 6.29 -20.05
C MET A 176 -5.60 7.12 -21.34
N PRO A 177 -4.98 6.72 -22.47
CA PRO A 177 -4.90 7.56 -23.66
C PRO A 177 -6.29 7.91 -24.21
N ALA A 178 -7.20 6.93 -24.29
CA ALA A 178 -8.58 7.15 -24.74
C ALA A 178 -9.32 8.12 -23.80
N LEU A 179 -9.15 7.98 -22.48
CA LEU A 179 -9.75 8.89 -21.50
C LEU A 179 -9.21 10.32 -21.62
N LEU A 180 -7.90 10.47 -21.88
CA LEU A 180 -7.27 11.77 -22.09
C LEU A 180 -7.81 12.47 -23.35
N GLU A 181 -8.06 11.74 -24.43
CA GLU A 181 -8.67 12.29 -25.64
C GLU A 181 -10.08 12.81 -25.39
N VAL A 182 -10.91 12.02 -24.71
CA VAL A 182 -12.27 12.44 -24.33
C VAL A 182 -12.23 13.68 -23.43
N TYR A 183 -11.31 13.71 -22.46
CA TYR A 183 -11.14 14.85 -21.58
C TYR A 183 -10.71 16.12 -22.34
N LYS A 184 -9.74 16.01 -23.24
CA LYS A 184 -9.27 17.12 -24.07
C LYS A 184 -10.38 17.66 -24.97
N LYS A 185 -11.16 16.79 -25.61
CA LYS A 185 -12.32 17.17 -26.43
C LYS A 185 -13.34 17.96 -25.61
N ARG A 186 -13.72 17.44 -24.44
CA ARG A 186 -14.63 18.14 -23.52
C ARG A 186 -14.11 19.51 -23.10
N LEU A 187 -12.81 19.62 -22.82
CA LEU A 187 -12.19 20.89 -22.45
C LEU A 187 -12.24 21.91 -23.61
N GLN A 188 -12.00 21.45 -24.84
CA GLN A 188 -12.11 22.28 -26.05
C GLN A 188 -13.54 22.74 -26.30
N GLU A 189 -14.51 21.83 -26.24
CA GLU A 189 -15.94 22.14 -26.39
C GLU A 189 -16.38 23.18 -25.36
N GLN A 190 -16.04 22.99 -24.09
CA GLN A 190 -16.33 23.96 -23.03
C GLN A 190 -15.66 25.31 -23.27
N GLY A 191 -14.44 25.33 -23.82
CA GLY A 191 -13.76 26.55 -24.22
C GLY A 191 -14.49 27.28 -25.35
N GLN A 192 -14.88 26.54 -26.39
CA GLN A 192 -15.62 27.07 -27.54
C GLN A 192 -17.01 27.58 -27.15
N GLU A 193 -17.74 26.85 -26.32
CA GLU A 193 -19.03 27.27 -25.79
C GLU A 193 -18.92 28.58 -24.99
N LYS A 194 -17.92 28.69 -24.11
CA LYS A 194 -17.68 29.93 -23.35
C LYS A 194 -17.35 31.10 -24.28
N LEU A 195 -16.51 30.90 -25.29
CA LEU A 195 -16.19 31.92 -26.28
C LEU A 195 -17.42 32.32 -27.11
N ALA A 196 -18.23 31.35 -27.54
CA ALA A 196 -19.46 31.60 -28.29
C ALA A 196 -20.50 32.37 -27.46
N ILE A 197 -20.63 32.03 -26.16
CA ILE A 197 -21.49 32.75 -25.23
C ILE A 197 -20.99 34.18 -25.03
N GLN A 198 -19.67 34.39 -24.88
CA GLN A 198 -19.08 35.73 -24.77
C GLN A 198 -19.29 36.54 -26.05
N ALA A 199 -19.12 35.93 -27.24
CA ALA A 199 -19.33 36.59 -28.52
C ALA A 199 -20.80 37.02 -28.68
N LYS A 200 -21.76 36.13 -28.41
CA LYS A 200 -23.20 36.46 -28.42
C LYS A 200 -23.55 37.56 -27.42
N GLN A 201 -22.92 37.56 -26.23
CA GLN A 201 -23.11 38.62 -25.24
C GLN A 201 -22.56 39.96 -25.72
N LYS A 202 -21.39 39.98 -26.37
CA LYS A 202 -20.80 41.20 -26.95
C LYS A 202 -21.67 41.77 -28.06
N GLN A 203 -22.13 40.92 -29.00
CA GLN A 203 -23.05 41.32 -30.06
C GLN A 203 -24.33 41.95 -29.50
N LEU A 204 -24.94 41.31 -28.50
CA LEU A 204 -26.15 41.85 -27.86
C LEU A 204 -25.92 43.21 -27.20
N LEU A 205 -24.73 43.46 -26.62
CA LEU A 205 -24.39 44.75 -26.03
C LEU A 205 -24.13 45.82 -27.10
N GLU A 206 -23.54 45.45 -28.23
CA GLU A 206 -23.34 46.34 -29.39
C GLU A 206 -24.68 46.73 -30.01
N ASP A 207 -25.57 45.75 -30.26
CA ASP A 207 -26.94 46.00 -30.72
C ASP A 207 -27.71 46.93 -29.78
N ALA A 208 -27.57 46.73 -28.47
CA ALA A 208 -28.21 47.58 -27.48
C ALA A 208 -27.62 48.99 -27.49
N ARG A 209 -26.32 49.13 -27.72
CA ARG A 209 -25.67 50.43 -27.88
C ARG A 209 -26.21 51.16 -29.10
N ASP A 210 -26.43 50.47 -30.22
CA ASP A 210 -26.98 51.08 -31.43
C ASP A 210 -28.44 51.48 -31.26
N TYR A 211 -29.24 50.67 -30.55
CA TYR A 211 -30.65 50.98 -30.28
C TYR A 211 -30.84 52.13 -29.28
N PHE A 212 -30.05 52.18 -28.20
CA PHE A 212 -30.22 53.16 -27.11
C PHE A 212 -29.26 54.36 -27.20
N GLY A 213 -28.17 54.26 -27.96
CA GLY A 213 -27.18 55.34 -28.15
C GLY A 213 -26.08 55.45 -27.09
N TYR A 214 -26.07 54.62 -26.05
CA TYR A 214 -25.06 54.61 -24.98
C TYR A 214 -24.71 53.18 -24.51
N LYS A 215 -23.61 53.04 -23.76
CA LYS A 215 -23.12 51.72 -23.30
C LYS A 215 -23.95 51.23 -22.11
N LEU A 216 -24.50 50.02 -22.22
CA LEU A 216 -25.28 49.35 -21.18
C LEU A 216 -24.49 48.23 -20.50
N PHE A 217 -24.83 47.92 -19.26
CA PHE A 217 -24.26 46.80 -18.51
C PHE A 217 -25.12 45.53 -18.66
N LYS A 218 -24.49 44.37 -18.43
CA LYS A 218 -25.11 43.05 -18.59
C LYS A 218 -26.36 42.83 -17.73
N ASN A 219 -26.44 43.46 -16.56
CA ASN A 219 -27.51 43.22 -15.59
C ASN A 219 -28.67 44.21 -15.72
N ASP A 220 -28.59 45.17 -16.64
CA ASP A 220 -29.58 46.24 -16.76
C ASP A 220 -30.95 45.71 -17.26
N PRO A 221 -32.06 46.22 -16.71
CA PRO A 221 -33.41 45.76 -17.08
C PRO A 221 -33.75 46.05 -18.55
N ARG A 222 -33.26 47.17 -19.10
CA ARG A 222 -33.48 47.58 -20.50
C ARG A 222 -32.90 46.59 -21.51
N LEU A 223 -31.76 45.98 -21.18
CA LEU A 223 -31.14 44.95 -22.01
C LEU A 223 -31.97 43.66 -22.05
N LYS A 224 -32.69 43.35 -20.95
CA LYS A 224 -33.58 42.19 -20.89
C LYS A 224 -34.79 42.35 -21.81
N GLU A 225 -35.37 43.55 -21.85
CA GLU A 225 -36.49 43.88 -22.75
C GLU A 225 -36.07 43.79 -24.22
N LEU A 226 -34.90 44.34 -24.59
CA LEU A 226 -34.37 44.24 -25.95
C LEU A 226 -34.12 42.77 -26.36
N LYS A 227 -33.56 41.98 -25.44
CA LYS A 227 -33.36 40.54 -25.66
C LYS A 227 -34.69 39.81 -25.89
N GLN A 228 -35.74 40.14 -25.15
CA GLN A 228 -37.07 39.56 -25.34
C GLN A 228 -37.64 39.91 -26.72
N LYS A 229 -37.56 41.17 -27.14
CA LYS A 229 -37.99 41.61 -28.48
C LYS A 229 -37.26 40.86 -29.59
N LYS A 230 -35.91 40.76 -29.52
CA LYS A 230 -35.13 39.99 -30.49
C LYS A 230 -35.51 38.51 -30.53
N MET A 231 -35.76 37.88 -29.38
CA MET A 231 -36.21 36.48 -29.34
C MET A 231 -37.58 36.28 -29.99
N GLU A 232 -38.51 37.23 -29.83
CA GLU A 232 -39.83 37.18 -30.46
C GLU A 232 -39.73 37.36 -31.97
N GLU A 233 -38.93 38.32 -32.44
CA GLU A 233 -38.65 38.54 -33.86
C GLU A 233 -38.00 37.32 -34.51
N GLU A 234 -36.97 36.73 -33.89
CA GLU A 234 -36.33 35.50 -34.37
C GLU A 234 -37.31 34.32 -34.40
N ARG A 235 -38.19 34.20 -33.38
CA ARG A 235 -39.22 33.14 -33.35
C ARG A 235 -40.22 33.30 -34.49
N MET A 236 -40.63 34.52 -34.80
CA MET A 236 -41.55 34.80 -35.91
C MET A 236 -40.87 34.58 -37.26
N ALA A 237 -39.64 35.04 -37.43
CA ALA A 237 -38.84 34.81 -38.63
C ALA A 237 -38.57 33.31 -38.86
N ARG A 238 -38.26 32.53 -37.83
CA ARG A 238 -38.07 31.08 -37.93
C ARG A 238 -39.36 30.35 -38.33
N ARG A 239 -40.51 30.77 -37.79
CA ARG A 239 -41.82 30.23 -38.18
C ARG A 239 -42.13 30.53 -39.65
N GLN A 240 -41.84 31.74 -40.12
CA GLN A 240 -42.03 32.12 -41.52
C GLN A 240 -41.08 31.35 -42.46
N ARG A 241 -39.79 31.25 -42.11
CA ARG A 241 -38.81 30.45 -42.87
C ARG A 241 -39.22 28.98 -42.95
N SER A 242 -39.67 28.38 -41.85
CA SER A 242 -40.15 26.98 -41.86
C SER A 242 -41.40 26.80 -42.71
N ARG A 243 -42.31 27.78 -42.76
CA ARG A 243 -43.49 27.73 -43.65
C ARG A 243 -43.06 27.81 -45.11
N ALA A 244 -42.17 28.75 -45.45
CA ALA A 244 -41.64 28.90 -46.79
C ALA A 244 -40.84 27.68 -47.26
N GLU A 245 -40.04 27.04 -46.40
CA GLU A 245 -39.33 25.79 -46.71
C GLU A 245 -40.30 24.64 -46.98
N LYS A 246 -41.38 24.52 -46.20
CA LYS A 246 -42.43 23.52 -46.43
C LYS A 246 -43.18 23.77 -47.74
N GLU A 247 -43.49 25.02 -48.05
CA GLU A 247 -44.13 25.40 -49.32
C GLU A 247 -43.22 25.10 -50.52
N LYS A 248 -41.92 25.40 -50.43
CA LYS A 248 -40.92 25.05 -51.45
C LYS A 248 -40.81 23.55 -51.66
N LEU A 249 -40.71 22.77 -50.57
CA LEU A 249 -40.70 21.31 -50.64
C LEU A 249 -41.99 20.76 -51.26
N HIS A 250 -43.14 21.37 -50.97
CA HIS A 250 -44.43 20.97 -51.52
C HIS A 250 -44.55 21.31 -53.02
N LEU A 251 -44.02 22.45 -53.45
CA LEU A 251 -43.92 22.86 -54.85
C LEU A 251 -42.97 21.95 -55.65
N GLU A 252 -41.79 21.64 -55.10
CA GLU A 252 -40.83 20.72 -55.71
C GLU A 252 -41.43 19.31 -55.86
N ARG A 253 -42.13 18.82 -54.83
CA ARG A 253 -42.85 17.55 -54.88
C ARG A 253 -44.01 17.57 -55.88
N ALA A 254 -44.68 18.71 -56.06
CA ALA A 254 -45.75 18.87 -57.06
C ALA A 254 -45.18 18.93 -58.49
N GLN A 255 -44.04 19.58 -58.69
CA GLN A 255 -43.33 19.64 -59.98
C GLN A 255 -42.77 18.27 -60.38
N ALA A 256 -42.19 17.52 -59.44
CA ALA A 256 -41.75 16.15 -59.68
C ALA A 256 -42.93 15.25 -60.12
N LYS A 257 -44.07 15.33 -59.42
CA LYS A 257 -45.29 14.62 -59.83
C LYS A 257 -45.83 15.06 -61.18
N ALA A 258 -45.76 16.35 -61.51
CA ALA A 258 -46.19 16.87 -62.81
C ALA A 258 -45.26 16.40 -63.94
N ALA A 259 -43.94 16.34 -63.70
CA ALA A 259 -42.98 15.76 -64.63
C ALA A 259 -43.21 14.26 -64.83
N ASP A 260 -43.51 13.51 -63.77
CA ASP A 260 -43.87 12.09 -63.88
C ASP A 260 -45.16 11.87 -64.68
N ILE A 261 -46.18 12.73 -64.50
CA ILE A 261 -47.42 12.68 -65.28
C ILE A 261 -47.16 13.03 -66.75
N ARG A 262 -46.34 14.04 -67.01
CA ARG A 262 -45.96 14.45 -68.37
C ARG A 262 -45.18 13.35 -69.10
N ALA A 263 -44.20 12.73 -68.43
CA ALA A 263 -43.48 11.57 -68.96
C ALA A 263 -44.41 10.39 -69.25
N LYS A 264 -45.44 10.16 -68.41
CA LYS A 264 -46.47 9.14 -68.66
C LYS A 264 -47.42 9.48 -69.81
N MET A 265 -47.72 10.76 -70.05
CA MET A 265 -48.54 11.18 -71.18
C MET A 265 -47.75 11.14 -72.49
N GLU A 266 -46.47 11.55 -72.49
CA GLU A 266 -45.57 11.44 -73.64
C GLU A 266 -45.29 9.96 -74.00
N ALA A 267 -45.19 9.06 -73.00
CA ALA A 267 -45.10 7.62 -73.22
C ALA A 267 -46.41 7.01 -73.78
N LYS A 268 -47.57 7.56 -73.43
CA LYS A 268 -48.87 7.15 -74.01
C LYS A 268 -49.05 7.67 -75.43
N GLU A 269 -48.64 8.90 -75.72
CA GLU A 269 -48.67 9.46 -77.08
C GLU A 269 -47.73 8.71 -78.03
N ALA A 270 -46.56 8.27 -77.56
CA ALA A 270 -45.63 7.42 -78.33
C ALA A 270 -46.19 6.00 -78.60
N ALA A 271 -46.97 5.45 -77.66
CA ALA A 271 -47.68 4.18 -77.88
C ALA A 271 -48.81 4.32 -78.92
N THR A 272 -49.59 5.42 -78.87
CA THR A 272 -50.64 5.67 -79.87
C THR A 272 -50.13 6.06 -81.26
N LYS A 273 -48.85 6.43 -81.38
CA LYS A 273 -48.20 6.71 -82.68
C LYS A 273 -47.52 5.49 -83.30
N SER A 274 -47.29 4.42 -82.52
CA SER A 274 -46.85 3.12 -83.05
C SER A 274 -48.04 2.22 -83.41
N GLU A 275 -49.21 2.42 -82.80
CA GLU A 275 -50.48 1.76 -83.20
C GLU A 275 -51.16 2.37 -84.44
N ALA A 276 -50.66 3.49 -84.99
CA ALA A 276 -51.22 4.12 -86.21
C ALA A 276 -50.37 3.92 -87.48
N ASP A 277 -49.18 3.31 -87.37
CA ASP A 277 -48.31 2.97 -88.51
C ASP A 277 -48.28 1.45 -88.81
N ASP A 278 -49.00 0.61 -88.03
CA ASP A 278 -49.11 -0.85 -88.23
C ASP A 278 -50.43 -1.30 -88.93
N ASP A 279 -51.35 -0.39 -89.27
CA ASP A 279 -52.61 -0.71 -89.97
C ASP A 279 -52.57 -0.50 -91.52
N ASP A 280 -51.43 -0.12 -92.11
CA ASP A 280 -51.28 0.07 -93.58
C ASP A 280 -50.45 -1.03 -94.30
N GLU A 281 -50.08 -2.14 -93.62
CA GLU A 281 -49.45 -3.32 -94.25
C GLU A 281 -50.22 -4.64 -94.03
N GLU A 282 -51.53 -4.66 -94.28
CA GLU A 282 -52.26 -5.93 -94.48
C GLU A 282 -53.28 -5.87 -95.64
N GLU A 283 -52.87 -5.34 -96.79
CA GLU A 283 -53.57 -5.57 -98.07
C GLU A 283 -52.62 -6.07 -99.17
N LYS A 284 -51.82 -7.12 -98.87
CA LYS A 284 -51.19 -7.98 -99.89
C LYS A 284 -51.04 -9.43 -99.41
N GLY A 285 -51.99 -10.28 -99.79
CA GLY A 285 -51.84 -11.74 -99.70
C GLY A 285 -53.20 -12.46 -99.60
N LYS A 286 -54.03 -12.46 -100.64
CA LYS A 286 -54.15 -13.50 -101.69
C LYS A 286 -54.69 -14.87 -101.22
N ASP A 287 -55.74 -15.26 -101.97
CA ASP A 287 -56.14 -16.60 -102.42
C ASP A 287 -57.00 -17.48 -101.50
#